data_AF-A0AAV4MVP6-F1
#
_entry.id   AF-A0AAV4MVP6-F1
#
_cell.length_a   1.000
_cell.length_b   1.000
_cell.length_c   1.000
_cell.angle_alpha   90.00
_cell.angle_beta   90.00
_cell.angle_gamma   90.00
#
_symmetry.space_group_name_H-M   'P 1'
#
loop_
_entity.id
_entity.type
_entity.pdbx_description
1 polymer ?
#
loop_
_entity_poly.entity_id
_entity_poly.type
_entity_poly.pdbx_seq_one_letter_code
_entity_poly.pdbx_strand_id
1 'polypeptide(L)'
;MYFPLFINLSTPLTRLTQNTGKSVSWLGCTLCLEIQNVRGRQYPNEYSDRYSPYDRYPNPSSIPTGFNSIYSDSRCLKNRAQQINDDGSVSVSLRVGDVVGTYVYLCDGPGVSEHDRPDNRLNQPPKVFKNITVFLGIPYALPPTPEDDRRFRPPQVQPHFASKRTVRYQSSCPQVSMYTGPKTGITHTDENCLYLNVFSPSVISNEKYAVMVYIHGGDWDHGSANIFPAQMLAASQEVVVVTFNYRLGPLGFYATGENSSAGNFGLLDQALAIEWVYDNIEAFRGDNERITLLGLELVLQVLVFMLFLIDLERKSASKEYASLYNCNFQSSYRTVTCLRGAPLNFFESTYFGPTVGWHPWSPVVDVCTRDGSRGILPDIPENMIKFHYENAHDDFAYLTGVTKDEAVSLLCKREN
;
A
#
# COMPACT_ATOMS: atom_id res chain seq x y z
N MET A 1 15.41 -6.48 8.55
CA MET A 1 14.07 -7.01 8.90
C MET A 1 13.27 -5.77 9.29
N TYR A 2 12.41 -5.30 8.39
CA TYR A 2 11.67 -4.06 8.57
C TYR A 2 10.45 -4.35 9.46
N PHE A 3 10.29 -3.61 10.55
CA PHE A 3 9.12 -3.74 11.42
C PHE A 3 7.99 -2.86 10.85
N PRO A 4 6.79 -3.41 10.60
CA PRO A 4 5.65 -2.63 10.13
C PRO A 4 5.01 -1.81 11.27
N LEU A 5 4.45 -0.65 10.90
CA LEU A 5 3.59 0.20 11.74
C LEU A 5 2.16 -0.38 11.77
N PHE A 6 1.45 -0.32 12.90
CA PHE A 6 0.03 -0.74 13.00
C PHE A 6 -0.84 0.42 13.50
N ILE A 7 -1.95 0.73 12.83
CA ILE A 7 -2.95 1.72 13.26
C ILE A 7 -4.33 1.09 13.27
N ASN A 8 -5.02 0.99 14.40
CA ASN A 8 -6.39 0.41 14.47
C ASN A 8 -7.47 1.51 14.37
N LEU A 9 -8.39 1.38 13.42
CA LEU A 9 -9.57 2.24 13.23
C LEU A 9 -10.80 1.51 13.79
N SER A 10 -11.21 1.84 15.00
CA SER A 10 -12.34 1.23 15.72
C SER A 10 -13.66 2.03 15.61
N THR A 11 -13.73 3.05 14.76
CA THR A 11 -14.89 3.94 14.66
C THR A 11 -15.43 4.06 13.24
N PRO A 12 -16.76 4.14 13.05
CA PRO A 12 -17.37 4.16 11.73
C PRO A 12 -16.98 5.43 10.95
N LEU A 13 -16.38 5.24 9.78
CA LEU A 13 -16.09 6.32 8.82
C LEU A 13 -17.41 6.89 8.27
N THR A 14 -17.99 7.88 8.96
CA THR A 14 -19.12 8.64 8.40
C THR A 14 -18.68 9.38 7.14
N ARG A 15 -19.17 8.92 5.98
CA ARG A 15 -19.20 9.56 4.65
C ARG A 15 -18.20 10.70 4.46
N LEU A 16 -17.05 10.39 3.84
CA LEU A 16 -16.09 11.37 3.37
C LEU A 16 -16.58 12.17 2.14
N THR A 17 -17.75 11.85 1.60
CA THR A 17 -18.33 12.58 0.48
C THR A 17 -19.83 12.83 0.70
N GLN A 18 -20.16 14.06 1.12
CA GLN A 18 -21.43 14.81 0.95
C GLN A 18 -21.97 15.43 2.25
N ASN A 19 -21.96 16.77 2.26
CA ASN A 19 -23.02 17.65 2.78
C ASN A 19 -23.89 17.09 3.93
N THR A 20 -23.38 17.13 5.15
CA THR A 20 -24.20 17.50 6.31
C THR A 20 -23.35 18.32 7.26
N GLY A 21 -23.77 19.54 7.58
CA GLY A 21 -23.06 20.47 8.46
C GLY A 21 -23.08 20.02 9.93
N LYS A 22 -22.42 18.90 10.24
CA LYS A 22 -22.20 18.43 11.61
C LYS A 22 -20.75 17.95 11.75
N SER A 23 -20.04 18.59 12.67
CA SER A 23 -18.73 18.16 13.16
C SER A 23 -18.83 16.74 13.72
N VAL A 24 -18.03 15.82 13.20
CA VAL A 24 -17.98 14.43 13.67
C VAL A 24 -17.11 14.38 14.92
N SER A 25 -17.75 14.11 16.06
CA SER A 25 -17.14 13.81 17.36
C SER A 25 -16.88 12.31 17.48
N TRP A 26 -15.67 11.92 17.88
CA TRP A 26 -15.27 10.54 18.08
C TRP A 26 -15.41 10.18 19.57
N LEU A 27 -16.01 9.03 19.89
CA LEU A 27 -16.45 8.62 21.23
C LEU A 27 -15.88 7.25 21.65
N GLY A 28 -15.41 7.22 22.90
CA GLY A 28 -14.66 6.20 23.65
C GLY A 28 -15.26 4.82 23.88
N CYS A 29 -14.46 3.73 23.74
CA CYS A 29 -14.12 2.82 24.87
C CYS A 29 -13.20 1.59 24.58
N THR A 30 -12.18 1.48 25.44
CA THR A 30 -11.39 0.40 26.09
C THR A 30 -11.58 -1.12 25.79
N LEU A 31 -10.48 -1.84 25.48
CA LEU A 31 -10.01 -3.04 26.24
C LEU A 31 -8.53 -3.42 25.94
N CYS A 32 -7.80 -3.80 26.98
CA CYS A 32 -6.39 -4.22 27.03
C CYS A 32 -6.07 -5.58 26.36
N LEU A 33 -4.84 -5.73 25.89
CA LEU A 33 -4.14 -7.03 25.84
C LEU A 33 -2.72 -6.90 26.39
N GLU A 34 -2.50 -7.63 27.47
CA GLU A 34 -1.29 -7.76 28.28
C GLU A 34 -0.28 -8.67 27.56
N ILE A 35 0.94 -8.20 27.28
CA ILE A 35 2.06 -9.09 26.92
C ILE A 35 2.98 -9.18 28.13
N GLN A 36 3.10 -10.39 28.67
CA GLN A 36 3.89 -10.69 29.85
C GLN A 36 5.37 -10.33 29.67
N ASN A 37 5.89 -9.64 30.68
CA ASN A 37 7.31 -9.34 30.91
C ASN A 37 8.21 -10.58 30.72
N VAL A 38 9.11 -10.55 29.73
CA VAL A 38 10.29 -11.41 29.71
C VAL A 38 11.50 -10.57 30.13
N ARG A 39 11.91 -10.70 31.41
CA ARG A 39 13.13 -10.10 31.94
C ARG A 39 14.35 -10.63 31.20
N GLY A 40 15.23 -9.70 30.78
CA GLY A 40 16.48 -10.02 30.10
C GLY A 40 17.39 -10.95 30.89
N ARG A 41 17.89 -11.99 30.23
CA ARG A 41 19.06 -12.77 30.67
C ARG A 41 20.16 -12.62 29.63
N GLN A 42 21.38 -12.37 30.10
CA GLN A 42 22.60 -12.35 29.30
C GLN A 42 22.87 -13.74 28.70
N TYR A 43 23.16 -13.79 27.41
CA TYR A 43 23.62 -15.01 26.72
C TYR A 43 25.15 -15.15 26.85
N PRO A 44 25.70 -16.36 27.07
CA PRO A 44 27.14 -16.60 27.06
C PRO A 44 27.69 -16.55 25.62
N ASN A 45 28.88 -15.95 25.48
CA ASN A 45 29.64 -15.82 24.24
C ASN A 45 30.22 -17.18 23.79
N GLU A 46 29.44 -18.05 23.15
CA GLU A 46 29.99 -19.27 22.55
C GLU A 46 29.06 -19.93 21.52
N TYR A 47 28.71 -19.22 20.45
CA TYR A 47 28.20 -19.86 19.23
C TYR A 47 28.81 -19.17 18.01
N SER A 48 29.59 -19.92 17.23
CA SER A 48 30.09 -19.48 15.94
C SER A 48 28.93 -19.19 14.98
N ASP A 49 29.04 -18.08 14.26
CA ASP A 49 28.12 -17.66 13.20
C ASP A 49 28.07 -18.73 12.11
N ARG A 50 27.14 -19.69 12.26
CA ARG A 50 26.82 -20.72 11.26
C ARG A 50 25.83 -20.25 10.20
N TYR A 51 25.50 -18.95 10.17
CA TYR A 51 24.51 -18.40 9.26
C TYR A 51 25.13 -17.30 8.40
N SER A 52 25.58 -17.67 7.20
CA SER A 52 25.82 -16.70 6.13
C SER A 52 24.46 -16.24 5.57
N PRO A 53 24.19 -14.93 5.43
CA PRO A 53 22.96 -14.40 4.82
C PRO A 53 22.72 -14.87 3.38
N TYR A 54 23.72 -15.48 2.75
CA TYR A 54 23.73 -15.87 1.35
C TYR A 54 23.26 -17.31 1.09
N ASP A 55 23.16 -18.15 2.12
CA ASP A 55 22.80 -19.59 1.95
C ASP A 55 21.30 -19.82 1.76
N ARG A 56 20.48 -18.76 1.70
CA ARG A 56 19.01 -18.82 1.71
C ARG A 56 18.33 -18.41 0.39
N TYR A 57 19.08 -18.22 -0.69
CA TYR A 57 18.48 -17.96 -1.99
C TYR A 57 18.35 -19.27 -2.80
N PRO A 58 17.14 -19.65 -3.27
CA PRO A 58 17.05 -20.66 -4.31
C PRO A 58 17.85 -20.18 -5.53
N ASN A 59 18.45 -21.12 -6.25
CA ASN A 59 19.25 -20.88 -7.45
C ASN A 59 18.53 -19.86 -8.37
N PRO A 60 19.13 -18.71 -8.72
CA PRO A 60 18.44 -17.64 -9.44
C PRO A 60 17.83 -18.05 -10.79
N SER A 61 18.26 -19.19 -11.34
CA SER A 61 17.75 -19.82 -12.55
C SER A 61 16.39 -20.55 -12.39
N SER A 62 15.83 -20.65 -11.18
CA SER A 62 14.53 -21.30 -10.92
C SER A 62 13.40 -20.36 -10.46
N ILE A 63 13.63 -19.04 -10.46
CA ILE A 63 12.56 -18.06 -10.19
C ILE A 63 11.66 -18.01 -11.43
N PRO A 64 10.37 -18.40 -11.35
CA PRO A 64 9.47 -18.31 -12.49
C PRO A 64 9.34 -16.84 -12.89
N THR A 65 9.77 -16.53 -14.11
CA THR A 65 9.62 -15.21 -14.73
C THR A 65 8.15 -15.02 -15.13
N GLY A 66 7.33 -14.63 -14.15
CA GLY A 66 5.93 -14.27 -14.38
C GLY A 66 5.04 -14.54 -13.17
N PHE A 67 4.90 -13.55 -12.28
CA PHE A 67 3.91 -13.54 -11.20
C PHE A 67 2.47 -13.27 -11.71
N ASN A 68 2.08 -13.87 -12.83
CA ASN A 68 0.81 -13.56 -13.49
C ASN A 68 -0.32 -14.52 -13.12
N SER A 69 -0.07 -15.60 -12.39
CA SER A 69 -1.14 -16.44 -11.84
C SER A 69 -0.63 -17.29 -10.68
N ILE A 70 -1.15 -17.05 -9.48
CA ILE A 70 -0.78 -17.79 -8.26
C ILE A 70 -1.88 -18.82 -8.00
N TYR A 71 -1.74 -20.02 -8.59
CA TYR A 71 -2.67 -21.14 -8.33
C TYR A 71 -2.19 -22.03 -7.17
N SER A 72 -0.91 -21.94 -6.79
CA SER A 72 -0.35 -22.61 -5.61
C SER A 72 1.05 -22.06 -5.30
N ASP A 73 1.48 -22.13 -4.04
CA ASP A 73 2.90 -21.98 -3.71
C ASP A 73 3.70 -23.09 -4.43
N SER A 74 4.68 -22.68 -5.24
CA SER A 74 5.49 -23.59 -6.08
C SER A 74 6.32 -24.59 -5.27
N ARG A 75 6.41 -24.39 -3.95
CA ARG A 75 7.10 -25.29 -3.01
C ARG A 75 6.24 -26.48 -2.58
N CYS A 76 4.94 -26.50 -2.91
CA CYS A 76 4.04 -27.58 -2.51
C CYS A 76 4.08 -28.76 -3.49
N LEU A 77 4.35 -29.97 -2.98
CA LEU A 77 4.03 -31.21 -3.70
C LEU A 77 2.51 -31.42 -3.63
N LYS A 78 1.79 -31.16 -4.74
CA LYS A 78 0.36 -31.50 -4.83
C LYS A 78 0.21 -33.02 -4.85
N ASN A 79 -0.30 -33.63 -3.77
CA ASN A 79 -0.76 -35.03 -3.83
C ASN A 79 -2.03 -35.13 -4.70
N ARG A 80 -2.24 -36.26 -5.37
CA ARG A 80 -3.37 -36.48 -6.32
C ARG A 80 -4.77 -36.31 -5.68
N ALA A 81 -4.88 -36.47 -4.36
CA ALA A 81 -6.10 -36.20 -3.59
C ALA A 81 -6.25 -34.74 -3.10
N GLN A 82 -5.17 -33.95 -3.18
CA GLN A 82 -5.10 -32.50 -2.94
C GLN A 82 -5.08 -31.70 -4.24
N GLN A 83 -5.33 -32.35 -5.39
CA GLN A 83 -5.88 -31.70 -6.57
C GLN A 83 -7.30 -31.23 -6.23
N ILE A 84 -7.39 -30.25 -5.34
CA ILE A 84 -8.55 -29.39 -5.23
C ILE A 84 -8.72 -28.88 -6.66
N ASN A 85 -9.85 -29.27 -7.27
CA ASN A 85 -10.24 -28.94 -8.63
C ASN A 85 -9.54 -27.65 -9.08
N ASP A 86 -8.63 -27.73 -10.05
CA ASP A 86 -7.89 -26.57 -10.62
C ASP A 86 -8.85 -25.56 -11.32
N ASP A 87 -10.17 -25.69 -11.09
CA ASP A 87 -11.29 -24.83 -11.49
C ASP A 87 -12.02 -24.17 -10.29
N GLY A 88 -11.45 -24.21 -9.09
CA GLY A 88 -12.02 -23.60 -7.89
C GLY A 88 -12.06 -22.07 -7.93
N SER A 89 -12.89 -21.49 -8.79
CA SER A 89 -13.23 -20.08 -8.75
C SER A 89 -14.11 -19.80 -7.53
N VAL A 90 -13.93 -18.63 -6.93
CA VAL A 90 -14.75 -18.18 -5.80
C VAL A 90 -15.31 -16.80 -6.12
N SER A 91 -16.62 -16.64 -6.00
CA SER A 91 -17.31 -15.41 -6.31
C SER A 91 -17.76 -14.70 -5.04
N VAL A 92 -17.65 -13.37 -5.05
CA VAL A 92 -18.09 -12.47 -3.98
C VAL A 92 -18.83 -11.31 -4.64
N SER A 93 -20.00 -10.96 -4.12
CA SER A 93 -20.80 -9.83 -4.60
C SER A 93 -20.47 -8.58 -3.80
N LEU A 94 -20.03 -7.54 -4.49
CA LEU A 94 -19.75 -6.22 -3.93
C LEU A 94 -20.90 -5.27 -4.23
N ARG A 95 -20.90 -4.09 -3.60
CA ARG A 95 -21.88 -3.03 -3.93
C ARG A 95 -21.76 -2.55 -5.38
N VAL A 96 -20.55 -2.63 -5.93
CA VAL A 96 -20.20 -2.17 -7.29
C VAL A 96 -20.20 -3.30 -8.33
N GLY A 97 -20.51 -4.55 -7.97
CA GLY A 97 -20.50 -5.67 -8.90
C GLY A 97 -19.87 -6.94 -8.35
N ASP A 98 -19.96 -8.03 -9.11
CA ASP A 98 -19.42 -9.32 -8.69
C ASP A 98 -17.94 -9.47 -9.05
N VAL A 99 -17.14 -10.03 -8.12
CA VAL A 99 -15.73 -10.35 -8.37
C VAL A 99 -15.48 -11.85 -8.24
N VAL A 100 -14.66 -12.39 -9.12
CA VAL A 100 -14.33 -13.82 -9.18
C VAL A 100 -12.84 -14.01 -8.92
N GLY A 101 -12.51 -14.48 -7.71
CA GLY A 101 -11.16 -14.82 -7.26
C GLY A 101 -10.84 -16.30 -7.41
N THR A 102 -9.77 -16.73 -6.73
CA THR A 102 -9.28 -18.11 -6.74
C THR A 102 -8.95 -18.58 -5.33
N TYR A 103 -9.03 -19.88 -5.10
CA TYR A 103 -8.38 -20.48 -3.94
C TYR A 103 -6.86 -20.59 -4.18
N VAL A 104 -6.08 -20.35 -3.14
CA VAL A 104 -4.63 -20.55 -3.12
C VAL A 104 -4.29 -21.46 -1.95
N TYR A 105 -3.69 -22.60 -2.27
CA TYR A 105 -3.16 -23.52 -1.27
C TYR A 105 -1.73 -23.10 -0.89
N LEU A 106 -1.55 -22.84 0.40
CA LEU A 106 -0.25 -22.58 1.00
C LEU A 106 0.24 -23.85 1.69
N CYS A 107 1.55 -24.06 1.65
CA CYS A 107 2.24 -25.08 2.43
C CYS A 107 3.51 -24.50 3.04
N ASP A 108 3.96 -25.09 4.13
CA ASP A 108 5.33 -24.91 4.60
C ASP A 108 6.29 -25.68 3.66
N GLY A 109 7.42 -25.06 3.30
CA GLY A 109 8.32 -25.58 2.29
C GLY A 109 8.94 -26.93 2.71
N PRO A 110 9.08 -27.92 1.81
CA PRO A 110 9.46 -29.29 2.16
C PRO A 110 10.90 -29.46 2.68
N GLY A 111 11.73 -28.41 2.66
CA GLY A 111 13.15 -28.46 2.98
C GLY A 111 13.58 -27.78 4.28
N VAL A 112 12.66 -27.19 5.06
CA VAL A 112 13.03 -26.53 6.33
C VAL A 112 12.99 -27.55 7.46
N SER A 113 14.18 -27.90 7.99
CA SER A 113 14.33 -28.73 9.17
C SER A 113 13.55 -28.15 10.34
N GLU A 114 12.95 -29.00 11.17
CA GLU A 114 12.31 -28.56 12.41
C GLU A 114 13.23 -27.70 13.27
N HIS A 115 14.54 -27.97 13.24
CA HIS A 115 15.51 -27.26 14.06
C HIS A 115 15.77 -25.81 13.65
N ASP A 116 15.56 -25.47 12.38
CA ASP A 116 15.79 -24.12 11.83
C ASP A 116 14.56 -23.21 11.98
N ARG A 117 13.49 -23.70 12.60
CA ARG A 117 12.30 -22.90 12.88
C ARG A 117 12.52 -22.01 14.12
N PRO A 118 12.09 -20.74 14.09
CA PRO A 118 12.06 -19.91 15.29
C PRO A 118 11.16 -20.58 16.32
N ASP A 119 11.72 -20.87 17.49
CA ASP A 119 11.08 -21.48 18.65
C ASP A 119 10.81 -23.01 18.58
N ASN A 120 11.85 -23.80 18.90
CA ASN A 120 11.75 -25.24 19.15
C ASN A 120 11.25 -25.59 20.57
N ARG A 121 10.91 -24.59 21.41
CA ARG A 121 10.64 -24.80 22.84
C ARG A 121 9.16 -24.61 23.20
N LEU A 122 8.39 -23.92 22.36
CA LEU A 122 6.94 -23.80 22.47
C LEU A 122 6.32 -24.47 21.25
N ASN A 123 5.46 -25.48 21.48
CA ASN A 123 4.63 -26.18 20.47
C ASN A 123 4.63 -25.53 19.08
N GLN A 124 5.42 -26.13 18.17
CA GLN A 124 5.78 -25.66 16.83
C GLN A 124 4.67 -24.81 16.17
N PRO A 125 4.98 -23.63 15.58
CA PRO A 125 4.00 -22.95 14.75
C PRO A 125 3.52 -23.93 13.67
N PRO A 126 2.20 -24.08 13.48
CA PRO A 126 1.66 -25.10 12.60
C PRO A 126 2.22 -24.92 11.20
N LYS A 127 2.63 -26.04 10.57
CA LYS A 127 2.89 -26.08 9.14
C LYS A 127 1.67 -25.45 8.44
N VAL A 128 1.84 -24.32 7.77
CA VAL A 128 0.71 -23.59 7.17
C VAL A 128 0.27 -24.33 5.92
N PHE A 129 -0.55 -25.36 6.10
CA PHE A 129 -1.28 -26.05 5.03
C PHE A 129 -2.69 -25.49 4.98
N LYS A 130 -2.84 -24.27 4.43
CA LYS A 130 -4.12 -23.54 4.46
C LYS A 130 -4.53 -23.14 3.06
N ASN A 131 -5.78 -23.43 2.73
CA ASN A 131 -6.46 -22.82 1.59
C ASN A 131 -6.90 -21.43 2.02
N ILE A 132 -6.51 -20.43 1.26
CA ILE A 132 -7.05 -19.08 1.39
C ILE A 132 -7.72 -18.66 0.10
N THR A 133 -8.51 -17.62 0.16
CA THR A 133 -9.17 -16.99 -0.99
C THR A 133 -8.45 -15.72 -1.38
N VAL A 134 -8.13 -15.59 -2.66
CA VAL A 134 -7.33 -14.48 -3.20
C VAL A 134 -8.05 -13.83 -4.36
N PHE A 135 -8.15 -12.51 -4.31
CA PHE A 135 -8.71 -11.66 -5.35
C PHE A 135 -7.66 -10.61 -5.72
N LEU A 136 -7.17 -10.65 -6.95
CA LEU A 136 -6.11 -9.75 -7.44
C LEU A 136 -6.68 -8.85 -8.53
N GLY A 137 -6.39 -7.55 -8.46
CA GLY A 137 -6.75 -6.62 -9.52
C GLY A 137 -8.20 -6.11 -9.51
N ILE A 138 -8.77 -5.89 -8.32
CA ILE A 138 -10.10 -5.29 -8.17
C ILE A 138 -9.98 -3.77 -8.39
N PRO A 139 -10.70 -3.17 -9.35
CA PRO A 139 -10.68 -1.72 -9.55
C PRO A 139 -11.45 -1.03 -8.42
N TYR A 140 -10.80 -0.10 -7.71
CA TYR A 140 -11.47 0.73 -6.70
C TYR A 140 -11.80 2.13 -7.24
N ALA A 141 -11.16 2.55 -8.34
CA ALA A 141 -11.38 3.83 -8.98
C ALA A 141 -11.30 3.71 -10.52
N LEU A 142 -11.85 4.72 -11.21
CA LEU A 142 -11.70 4.86 -12.65
C LEU A 142 -10.24 5.15 -13.03
N PRO A 143 -9.77 4.66 -14.20
CA PRO A 143 -8.39 4.87 -14.66
C PRO A 143 -8.06 6.38 -14.78
N PRO A 144 -7.00 6.91 -14.13
CA PRO A 144 -6.67 8.34 -14.13
C PRO A 144 -5.93 8.79 -15.41
N THR A 145 -6.42 8.36 -16.58
CA THR A 145 -5.74 8.51 -17.88
C THR A 145 -6.11 9.82 -18.59
N PRO A 146 -5.32 10.28 -19.59
CA PRO A 146 -5.58 11.53 -20.29
C PRO A 146 -6.76 11.46 -21.26
N GLU A 147 -7.14 10.29 -21.78
CA GLU A 147 -8.23 10.14 -22.78
C GLU A 147 -9.58 10.65 -22.24
N ASP A 148 -9.78 10.51 -20.93
CA ASP A 148 -10.97 10.97 -20.22
C ASP A 148 -10.69 12.22 -19.35
N ASP A 149 -9.57 12.90 -19.58
CA ASP A 149 -9.18 14.12 -18.85
C ASP A 149 -9.14 13.91 -17.31
N ARG A 150 -8.67 12.73 -16.86
CA ARG A 150 -8.55 12.38 -15.43
C ARG A 150 -7.12 12.48 -14.88
N ARG A 151 -6.14 12.74 -15.74
CA ARG A 151 -4.76 13.02 -15.30
C ARG A 151 -4.70 14.35 -14.52
N PHE A 152 -3.98 14.33 -13.39
CA PHE A 152 -3.91 15.45 -12.43
C PHE A 152 -5.28 15.89 -11.92
N ARG A 153 -6.16 14.92 -11.65
CA ARG A 153 -7.47 15.13 -11.02
C ARG A 153 -7.70 14.17 -9.86
N PRO A 154 -8.59 14.51 -8.92
CA PRO A 154 -9.06 13.57 -7.91
C PRO A 154 -9.54 12.26 -8.55
N PRO A 155 -9.31 11.11 -7.90
CA PRO A 155 -9.85 9.85 -8.37
C PRO A 155 -11.38 9.88 -8.35
N GLN A 156 -11.98 9.09 -9.22
CA GLN A 156 -13.43 8.92 -9.30
C GLN A 156 -13.77 7.48 -8.94
N VAL A 157 -14.82 7.30 -8.15
CA VAL A 157 -15.33 5.99 -7.74
C VAL A 157 -15.59 5.12 -8.96
N GLN A 158 -15.19 3.86 -8.90
CA GLN A 158 -15.51 2.87 -9.92
C GLN A 158 -17.04 2.65 -10.01
N PRO A 159 -17.69 2.89 -11.16
CA PRO A 159 -19.11 2.60 -11.34
C PRO A 159 -19.41 1.11 -11.28
N HIS A 160 -20.70 0.78 -11.16
CA HIS A 160 -21.16 -0.61 -11.14
C HIS A 160 -20.72 -1.37 -12.41
N PHE A 161 -20.18 -2.58 -12.23
CA PHE A 161 -19.84 -3.52 -13.29
C PHE A 161 -20.55 -4.85 -13.07
N ALA A 162 -20.78 -5.63 -14.14
CA ALA A 162 -21.51 -6.89 -14.02
C ALA A 162 -20.72 -7.94 -13.23
N SER A 163 -19.60 -8.40 -13.79
CA SER A 163 -18.71 -9.35 -13.13
C SER A 163 -17.28 -9.16 -13.62
N LYS A 164 -16.29 -9.26 -12.73
CA LYS A 164 -14.87 -9.13 -13.07
C LYS A 164 -14.05 -10.29 -12.52
N ARG A 165 -13.25 -10.91 -13.38
CA ARG A 165 -12.31 -11.96 -12.99
C ARG A 165 -11.04 -11.34 -12.40
N THR A 166 -10.80 -11.59 -11.12
CA THR A 166 -9.75 -10.97 -10.30
C THR A 166 -8.75 -12.02 -9.82
N VAL A 167 -8.02 -12.63 -10.75
CA VAL A 167 -7.07 -13.73 -10.47
C VAL A 167 -5.62 -13.37 -10.83
N ARG A 168 -5.39 -12.14 -11.28
CA ARG A 168 -4.06 -11.64 -11.68
C ARG A 168 -3.87 -10.22 -11.16
N TYR A 169 -2.66 -9.93 -10.70
CA TYR A 169 -2.26 -8.55 -10.45
C TYR A 169 -2.44 -7.72 -11.72
N GLN A 170 -2.85 -6.46 -11.53
CA GLN A 170 -2.90 -5.47 -12.60
C GLN A 170 -1.62 -4.64 -12.59
N SER A 171 -1.50 -3.76 -13.59
CA SER A 171 -0.35 -2.88 -13.77
C SER A 171 -0.04 -2.08 -12.51
N SER A 172 1.24 -1.92 -12.22
CA SER A 172 1.70 -0.97 -11.20
C SER A 172 1.61 0.45 -11.75
N CYS A 173 1.62 1.46 -10.87
CA CYS A 173 1.61 2.83 -11.34
C CYS A 173 2.92 3.21 -12.04
N PRO A 174 2.88 4.16 -12.99
CA PRO A 174 4.06 4.57 -13.73
C PRO A 174 5.10 5.16 -12.79
N GLN A 175 6.34 4.75 -12.98
CA GLN A 175 7.49 5.12 -12.14
C GLN A 175 8.76 5.00 -12.98
N VAL A 176 9.86 5.59 -12.49
CA VAL A 176 11.11 5.64 -13.26
C VAL A 176 11.64 4.24 -13.52
N SER A 177 12.13 4.00 -14.74
CA SER A 177 12.55 2.67 -15.22
C SER A 177 13.55 1.95 -14.31
N MET A 178 14.40 2.67 -13.58
CA MET A 178 15.34 2.08 -12.61
C MET A 178 14.66 1.34 -11.44
N TYR A 179 13.40 1.64 -11.14
CA TYR A 179 12.59 0.97 -10.12
C TYR A 179 11.73 -0.16 -10.71
N THR A 180 11.77 -0.33 -12.03
CA THR A 180 10.99 -1.35 -12.75
C THR A 180 11.88 -2.46 -13.29
N GLY A 181 11.25 -3.58 -13.65
CA GLY A 181 11.88 -4.70 -14.30
C GLY A 181 11.80 -6.00 -13.49
N PRO A 182 12.29 -7.11 -14.08
CA PRO A 182 12.14 -8.44 -13.48
C PRO A 182 12.78 -8.56 -12.09
N LYS A 183 13.85 -7.81 -11.83
CA LYS A 183 14.58 -7.83 -10.55
C LYS A 183 13.82 -7.13 -9.42
N THR A 184 12.97 -6.15 -9.74
CA THR A 184 12.20 -5.41 -8.73
C THR A 184 10.82 -6.01 -8.49
N GLY A 185 10.40 -6.97 -9.31
CA GLY A 185 9.05 -7.55 -9.27
C GLY A 185 7.98 -6.65 -9.93
N ILE A 186 8.36 -5.48 -10.44
CA ILE A 186 7.48 -4.52 -11.12
C ILE A 186 7.71 -4.65 -12.63
N THR A 187 7.05 -5.62 -13.26
CA THR A 187 7.29 -5.96 -14.67
C THR A 187 6.42 -5.19 -15.66
N HIS A 188 5.33 -4.58 -15.20
CA HIS A 188 4.41 -3.84 -16.04
C HIS A 188 3.82 -2.62 -15.31
N THR A 189 3.90 -1.47 -15.96
CA THR A 189 3.39 -0.17 -15.51
C THR A 189 2.35 0.35 -16.50
N ASP A 190 1.33 1.05 -15.99
CA ASP A 190 0.28 1.70 -16.79
C ASP A 190 -0.37 2.83 -15.96
N GLU A 191 -0.90 3.89 -16.58
CA GLU A 191 -1.68 4.91 -15.86
C GLU A 191 -3.00 4.35 -15.30
N ASN A 192 -3.56 3.33 -15.95
CA ASN A 192 -4.61 2.49 -15.40
C ASN A 192 -4.01 1.54 -14.34
N CYS A 193 -3.74 2.08 -13.15
CA CYS A 193 -3.11 1.36 -12.05
C CYS A 193 -3.91 1.33 -10.74
N LEU A 194 -5.09 1.96 -10.66
CA LEU A 194 -5.88 2.09 -9.43
C LEU A 194 -6.65 0.80 -9.08
N TYR A 195 -5.87 -0.21 -8.69
CA TYR A 195 -6.33 -1.54 -8.33
C TYR A 195 -5.92 -1.91 -6.90
N LEU A 196 -6.72 -2.76 -6.28
CA LEU A 196 -6.42 -3.40 -5.01
C LEU A 196 -6.51 -4.92 -5.11
N ASN A 197 -5.93 -5.58 -4.13
CA ASN A 197 -5.88 -7.02 -3.97
C ASN A 197 -6.38 -7.37 -2.56
N VAL A 198 -7.17 -8.42 -2.44
CA VAL A 198 -7.72 -8.92 -1.18
C VAL A 198 -7.28 -10.36 -0.97
N PHE A 199 -6.69 -10.63 0.18
CA PHE A 199 -6.28 -11.95 0.65
C PHE A 199 -7.10 -12.26 1.90
N SER A 200 -8.05 -13.18 1.79
CA SER A 200 -8.94 -13.55 2.89
C SER A 200 -8.67 -14.99 3.33
N PRO A 201 -8.61 -15.29 4.64
CA PRO A 201 -8.45 -16.66 5.12
C PRO A 201 -9.54 -17.59 4.59
N SER A 202 -10.79 -17.11 4.48
CA SER A 202 -11.92 -17.82 3.90
C SER A 202 -13.09 -16.86 3.67
N VAL A 203 -13.72 -16.88 2.50
CA VAL A 203 -14.97 -16.13 2.25
C VAL A 203 -16.25 -16.91 2.56
N ILE A 204 -16.12 -18.22 2.81
CA ILE A 204 -17.25 -19.13 3.12
C ILE A 204 -17.44 -19.33 4.64
N SER A 205 -16.50 -18.85 5.46
CA SER A 205 -16.61 -18.89 6.92
C SER A 205 -17.75 -17.98 7.41
N ASN A 206 -18.32 -18.34 8.57
CA ASN A 206 -19.27 -17.47 9.29
C ASN A 206 -18.56 -16.45 10.20
N GLU A 207 -17.25 -16.58 10.39
CA GLU A 207 -16.46 -15.67 11.22
C GLU A 207 -16.05 -14.41 10.45
N LYS A 208 -15.98 -13.28 11.15
CA LYS A 208 -15.38 -12.05 10.63
C LYS A 208 -13.93 -11.92 11.10
N TYR A 209 -13.03 -11.67 10.16
CA TYR A 209 -11.60 -11.50 10.39
C TYR A 209 -11.25 -10.03 10.55
N ALA A 210 -10.27 -9.71 11.41
CA ALA A 210 -9.69 -8.37 11.42
C ALA A 210 -9.08 -8.05 10.05
N VAL A 211 -9.08 -6.78 9.67
CA VAL A 211 -8.64 -6.31 8.35
C VAL A 211 -7.33 -5.56 8.50
N MET A 212 -6.36 -5.87 7.65
CA MET A 212 -5.08 -5.17 7.56
C MET A 212 -4.94 -4.56 6.17
N VAL A 213 -4.85 -3.23 6.08
CA VAL A 213 -4.69 -2.50 4.82
C VAL A 213 -3.23 -2.04 4.71
N TYR A 214 -2.49 -2.63 3.79
CA TYR A 214 -1.09 -2.34 3.54
C TYR A 214 -0.92 -1.29 2.45
N ILE A 215 -0.26 -0.19 2.82
CA ILE A 215 0.13 0.90 1.93
C ILE A 215 1.63 0.79 1.69
N HIS A 216 2.02 0.55 0.44
CA HIS A 216 3.43 0.35 0.09
C HIS A 216 4.22 1.65 0.14
N GLY A 217 5.50 1.57 0.53
CA GLY A 217 6.49 2.65 0.49
C GLY A 217 7.04 2.93 -0.92
N GLY A 218 8.23 3.55 -0.99
CA GLY A 218 8.89 3.95 -2.23
C GLY A 218 8.89 5.46 -2.49
N ASP A 219 9.16 6.26 -1.46
CA ASP A 219 9.42 7.71 -1.55
C ASP A 219 8.40 8.54 -2.35
N TRP A 220 7.16 8.05 -2.45
CA TRP A 220 6.06 8.61 -3.26
C TRP A 220 6.26 8.55 -4.78
N ASP A 221 7.41 8.11 -5.29
CA ASP A 221 7.73 8.11 -6.73
C ASP A 221 7.98 6.71 -7.33
N HIS A 222 8.03 5.68 -6.49
CA HIS A 222 8.15 4.29 -6.89
C HIS A 222 7.44 3.32 -5.93
N GLY A 223 7.42 2.04 -6.26
CA GLY A 223 6.77 1.00 -5.47
C GLY A 223 5.54 0.40 -6.14
N SER A 224 4.96 -0.60 -5.47
CA SER A 224 3.79 -1.33 -5.96
C SER A 224 3.15 -2.14 -4.83
N ALA A 225 1.85 -2.41 -4.91
CA ALA A 225 1.19 -3.42 -4.08
C ALA A 225 1.58 -4.85 -4.47
N ASN A 226 2.04 -5.05 -5.72
CA ASN A 226 2.31 -6.38 -6.28
C ASN A 226 3.57 -7.02 -5.66
N ILE A 227 4.48 -6.22 -5.10
CA ILE A 227 5.70 -6.70 -4.43
C ILE A 227 5.46 -7.18 -3.00
N PHE A 228 4.24 -7.03 -2.48
CA PHE A 228 3.84 -7.53 -1.16
C PHE A 228 2.74 -8.60 -1.29
N PRO A 229 3.11 -9.85 -1.62
CA PRO A 229 2.14 -10.93 -1.75
C PRO A 229 1.73 -11.43 -0.36
N ALA A 230 0.56 -10.99 0.11
CA ALA A 230 0.15 -11.10 1.51
C ALA A 230 -0.52 -12.43 1.91
N GLN A 231 -0.52 -13.45 1.03
CA GLN A 231 -1.17 -14.73 1.29
C GLN A 231 -0.70 -15.41 2.59
N MET A 232 0.60 -15.37 2.88
CA MET A 232 1.16 -16.00 4.08
C MET A 232 0.75 -15.26 5.36
N LEU A 233 0.68 -13.93 5.30
CA LEU A 233 0.24 -13.11 6.43
C LEU A 233 -1.24 -13.39 6.73
N ALA A 234 -2.10 -13.36 5.70
CA ALA A 234 -3.52 -13.67 5.84
C ALA A 234 -3.75 -15.08 6.42
N ALA A 235 -3.00 -16.07 5.94
CA ALA A 235 -3.14 -17.44 6.38
C ALA A 235 -2.68 -17.67 7.83
N SER A 236 -1.49 -17.15 8.18
CA SER A 236 -0.84 -17.41 9.47
C SER A 236 -1.43 -16.61 10.63
N GLN A 237 -1.91 -15.39 10.37
CA GLN A 237 -2.51 -14.53 11.40
C GLN A 237 -4.04 -14.54 11.38
N GLU A 238 -4.65 -15.24 10.42
CA GLU A 238 -6.11 -15.30 10.25
C GLU A 238 -6.76 -13.91 10.14
N VAL A 239 -6.16 -13.07 9.31
CA VAL A 239 -6.63 -11.70 9.02
C VAL A 239 -6.88 -11.54 7.54
N VAL A 240 -7.83 -10.68 7.18
CA VAL A 240 -7.99 -10.23 5.79
C VAL A 240 -6.92 -9.19 5.53
N VAL A 241 -6.10 -9.37 4.50
CA VAL A 241 -5.10 -8.38 4.09
C VAL A 241 -5.53 -7.75 2.77
N VAL A 242 -5.48 -6.43 2.71
CA VAL A 242 -5.72 -5.64 1.50
C VAL A 242 -4.43 -4.93 1.11
N THR A 243 -4.03 -5.02 -0.15
CA THR A 243 -2.91 -4.23 -0.72
C THR A 243 -3.44 -3.45 -1.91
N PHE A 244 -2.94 -2.23 -2.16
CA PHE A 244 -3.44 -1.42 -3.27
C PHE A 244 -2.38 -0.48 -3.84
N ASN A 245 -2.52 -0.18 -5.13
CA ASN A 245 -1.69 0.80 -5.83
C ASN A 245 -2.33 2.18 -5.75
N TYR A 246 -1.52 3.22 -5.63
CA TYR A 246 -1.91 4.63 -5.71
C TYR A 246 -0.96 5.38 -6.65
N ARG A 247 -1.38 6.52 -7.23
CA ARG A 247 -0.52 7.25 -8.17
C ARG A 247 0.77 7.74 -7.52
N LEU A 248 1.85 7.63 -8.27
CA LEU A 248 3.22 7.93 -7.84
C LEU A 248 3.81 9.13 -8.61
N GLY A 249 4.87 9.69 -8.05
CA GLY A 249 5.71 10.72 -8.64
C GLY A 249 4.90 11.94 -9.09
N PRO A 250 5.18 12.50 -10.27
CA PRO A 250 4.44 13.66 -10.78
C PRO A 250 2.96 13.33 -11.01
N LEU A 251 2.61 12.12 -11.45
CA LEU A 251 1.20 11.74 -11.69
C LEU A 251 0.37 11.74 -10.40
N GLY A 252 1.00 11.43 -9.27
CA GLY A 252 0.36 11.46 -7.94
C GLY A 252 0.46 12.80 -7.22
N PHE A 253 1.53 13.57 -7.44
CA PHE A 253 1.91 14.67 -6.55
C PHE A 253 2.28 15.99 -7.24
N TYR A 254 2.13 16.10 -8.56
CA TYR A 254 2.39 17.36 -9.27
C TYR A 254 1.48 18.49 -8.76
N ALA A 255 2.08 19.54 -8.20
CA ALA A 255 1.37 20.65 -7.58
C ALA A 255 1.86 21.99 -8.12
N THR A 256 0.93 22.82 -8.55
CA THR A 256 1.23 24.19 -9.03
C THR A 256 1.15 25.24 -7.92
N GLY A 257 0.62 24.85 -6.75
CA GLY A 257 0.26 25.79 -5.69
C GLY A 257 -0.95 26.67 -6.05
N GLU A 258 -1.71 26.26 -7.08
CA GLU A 258 -2.95 26.86 -7.57
C GLU A 258 -3.94 25.74 -7.90
N ASN A 259 -5.22 26.10 -8.10
CA ASN A 259 -6.29 25.14 -8.40
C ASN A 259 -6.11 24.39 -9.73
N SER A 260 -5.25 24.87 -10.63
CA SER A 260 -4.92 24.16 -11.87
C SER A 260 -4.34 22.76 -11.64
N SER A 261 -3.58 22.59 -10.56
CA SER A 261 -3.16 21.28 -10.04
C SER A 261 -2.84 21.42 -8.56
N ALA A 262 -3.74 20.95 -7.71
CA ALA A 262 -3.64 21.03 -6.26
C ALA A 262 -2.64 20.02 -5.65
N GLY A 263 -2.21 19.01 -6.40
CA GLY A 263 -1.39 17.91 -5.88
C GLY A 263 -2.19 16.89 -5.05
N ASN A 264 -1.49 16.06 -4.27
CA ASN A 264 -2.07 15.05 -3.37
C ASN A 264 -3.02 14.03 -4.03
N PHE A 265 -2.93 13.82 -5.35
CA PHE A 265 -3.79 12.85 -6.02
C PHE A 265 -3.52 11.43 -5.54
N GLY A 266 -2.26 11.08 -5.26
CA GLY A 266 -1.90 9.80 -4.65
C GLY A 266 -2.49 9.60 -3.24
N LEU A 267 -2.60 10.66 -2.42
CA LEU A 267 -3.27 10.57 -1.12
C LEU A 267 -4.79 10.42 -1.26
N LEU A 268 -5.39 11.09 -2.24
CA LEU A 268 -6.82 10.91 -2.54
C LEU A 268 -7.12 9.51 -3.05
N ASP A 269 -6.20 8.90 -3.80
CA ASP A 269 -6.30 7.49 -4.22
C ASP A 269 -6.29 6.57 -3.00
N GLN A 270 -5.39 6.80 -2.03
CA GLN A 270 -5.35 6.06 -0.77
C GLN A 270 -6.64 6.22 0.04
N ALA A 271 -7.14 7.45 0.20
CA ALA A 271 -8.40 7.71 0.90
C ALA A 271 -9.57 6.97 0.26
N LEU A 272 -9.67 6.99 -1.07
CA LEU A 272 -10.72 6.29 -1.82
C LEU A 272 -10.58 4.77 -1.71
N ALA A 273 -9.36 4.23 -1.72
CA ALA A 273 -9.13 2.80 -1.50
C ALA A 273 -9.55 2.37 -0.10
N ILE A 274 -9.28 3.18 0.93
CA ILE A 274 -9.70 2.90 2.32
C ILE A 274 -11.23 2.99 2.45
N GLU A 275 -11.87 3.97 1.83
CA GLU A 275 -13.34 4.07 1.76
C GLU A 275 -13.93 2.84 1.08
N TRP A 276 -13.33 2.38 -0.03
CA TRP A 276 -13.73 1.15 -0.70
C TRP A 276 -13.61 -0.07 0.23
N VAL A 277 -12.53 -0.18 1.02
CA VAL A 277 -12.35 -1.27 1.98
C VAL A 277 -13.47 -1.24 3.01
N TYR A 278 -13.71 -0.09 3.64
CA TYR A 278 -14.75 0.07 4.64
C TYR A 278 -16.14 -0.36 4.13
N ASP A 279 -16.46 -0.02 2.88
CA ASP A 279 -17.75 -0.30 2.27
C ASP A 279 -17.94 -1.75 1.77
N ASN A 280 -16.85 -2.47 1.46
CA ASN A 280 -16.91 -3.74 0.73
C ASN A 280 -16.25 -4.94 1.43
N ILE A 281 -15.41 -4.72 2.46
CA ILE A 281 -14.57 -5.80 3.00
C ILE A 281 -15.35 -6.91 3.70
N GLU A 282 -16.56 -6.62 4.17
CA GLU A 282 -17.46 -7.62 4.75
C GLU A 282 -17.80 -8.76 3.78
N ALA A 283 -17.87 -8.46 2.48
CA ALA A 283 -18.11 -9.46 1.44
C ALA A 283 -16.98 -10.50 1.37
N PHE A 284 -15.77 -10.13 1.82
CA PHE A 284 -14.60 -11.01 1.95
C PHE A 284 -14.42 -11.56 3.37
N ARG A 285 -15.44 -11.44 4.22
CA ARG A 285 -15.43 -11.79 5.65
C ARG A 285 -14.49 -10.93 6.50
N GLY A 286 -14.11 -9.75 6.02
CA GLY A 286 -13.44 -8.77 6.85
C GLY A 286 -14.41 -8.05 7.78
N ASP A 287 -13.91 -7.64 8.93
CA ASP A 287 -14.61 -6.81 9.90
C ASP A 287 -14.27 -5.33 9.66
N ASN A 288 -15.24 -4.56 9.15
CA ASN A 288 -15.03 -3.14 8.84
C ASN A 288 -14.95 -2.24 10.09
N GLU A 289 -15.22 -2.78 11.29
CA GLU A 289 -15.00 -2.11 12.58
C GLU A 289 -13.62 -2.44 13.19
N ARG A 290 -12.83 -3.33 12.55
CA ARG A 290 -11.48 -3.71 12.98
C ARG A 290 -10.49 -3.59 11.83
N ILE A 291 -10.37 -2.39 11.28
CA ILE A 291 -9.45 -2.09 10.18
C ILE A 291 -8.14 -1.55 10.75
N THR A 292 -7.03 -2.20 10.41
CA THR A 292 -5.69 -1.77 10.76
C THR A 292 -4.93 -1.26 9.53
N LEU A 293 -4.47 -0.01 9.52
CA LEU A 293 -3.57 0.48 8.49
C LEU A 293 -2.12 0.08 8.81
N LEU A 294 -1.44 -0.44 7.79
CA LEU A 294 -0.05 -0.89 7.81
C LEU A 294 0.71 -0.22 6.68
N GLY A 295 2.00 -0.06 6.86
CA GLY A 295 2.90 0.35 5.79
C GLY A 295 4.29 0.65 6.28
N LEU A 296 5.13 0.99 5.33
CA LEU A 296 6.58 1.12 5.50
C LEU A 296 7.04 2.52 5.05
N GLU A 297 8.19 2.94 5.56
CA GLU A 297 8.89 4.17 5.18
C GLU A 297 8.02 5.45 5.34
N LEU A 298 8.04 6.33 4.34
CA LEU A 298 7.44 7.67 4.38
C LEU A 298 5.91 7.65 4.35
N VAL A 299 5.27 6.51 4.10
CA VAL A 299 3.84 6.49 3.78
C VAL A 299 2.96 6.57 5.02
N LEU A 300 3.38 5.97 6.15
CA LEU A 300 2.75 6.27 7.44
C LEU A 300 3.39 7.43 8.19
N GLN A 301 4.45 8.03 7.65
CA GLN A 301 4.84 9.35 8.11
C GLN A 301 3.72 10.36 7.82
N VAL A 302 2.93 10.21 6.76
CA VAL A 302 1.77 11.11 6.55
C VAL A 302 0.62 10.87 7.54
N LEU A 303 0.43 9.63 8.02
CA LEU A 303 -0.62 9.29 9.00
C LEU A 303 -0.19 9.51 10.47
N VAL A 304 1.11 9.46 10.79
CA VAL A 304 1.63 9.51 12.18
C VAL A 304 2.78 10.50 12.39
N PHE A 305 3.64 10.73 11.40
CA PHE A 305 4.86 11.55 11.52
C PHE A 305 4.99 12.53 10.38
N MET A 306 4.09 13.48 10.40
CA MET A 306 3.97 14.42 9.33
C MET A 306 5.05 15.49 9.68
N LEU A 307 6.21 15.41 9.02
CA LEU A 307 7.32 16.36 9.12
C LEU A 307 7.84 16.58 7.70
N PHE A 308 8.27 17.81 7.44
CA PHE A 308 8.83 18.34 6.18
C PHE A 308 7.83 19.04 5.24
N LEU A 309 7.61 20.32 5.54
CA LEU A 309 7.18 21.33 4.58
C LEU A 309 8.33 22.26 4.23
N ILE A 310 8.45 22.61 2.93
CA ILE A 310 8.58 24.00 2.45
C ILE A 310 7.90 24.10 1.07
N ASP A 311 6.80 24.86 0.99
CA ASP A 311 5.96 25.08 -0.21
C ASP A 311 6.67 25.86 -1.34
N LEU A 312 7.75 26.60 -1.00
CA LEU A 312 8.49 27.45 -1.94
C LEU A 312 9.42 26.69 -2.89
N GLU A 313 10.20 25.72 -2.40
CA GLU A 313 11.10 24.93 -3.25
C GLU A 313 10.32 24.04 -4.23
N ARG A 314 9.11 23.61 -3.86
CA ARG A 314 8.29 22.71 -4.68
C ARG A 314 7.59 23.38 -5.85
N LYS A 315 7.18 24.65 -5.71
CA LYS A 315 6.74 25.46 -6.86
C LYS A 315 7.85 25.61 -7.89
N SER A 316 9.11 25.67 -7.43
CA SER A 316 10.28 25.66 -8.31
C SER A 316 10.44 24.31 -9.00
N ALA A 317 10.38 23.20 -8.25
CA ALA A 317 10.49 21.84 -8.79
C ALA A 317 9.42 21.54 -9.87
N SER A 318 8.16 21.91 -9.64
CA SER A 318 7.08 21.67 -10.60
C SER A 318 7.22 22.49 -11.90
N LYS A 319 7.77 23.71 -11.81
CA LYS A 319 8.10 24.55 -12.98
C LYS A 319 9.30 24.02 -13.75
N GLU A 320 10.34 23.60 -13.03
CA GLU A 320 11.54 23.01 -13.61
C GLU A 320 11.21 21.70 -14.33
N TYR A 321 10.46 20.81 -13.69
CA TYR A 321 9.99 19.57 -14.30
C TYR A 321 9.13 19.81 -15.54
N ALA A 322 8.21 20.79 -15.51
CA ALA A 322 7.43 21.15 -16.68
C ALA A 322 8.30 21.67 -17.84
N SER A 323 9.41 22.35 -17.52
CA SER A 323 10.35 22.86 -18.52
C SER A 323 11.08 21.72 -19.25
N LEU A 324 11.28 20.56 -18.61
CA LEU A 324 11.88 19.37 -19.26
C LEU A 324 11.05 18.84 -20.43
N TYR A 325 9.73 19.06 -20.41
CA TYR A 325 8.81 18.71 -21.50
C TYR A 325 8.39 19.92 -22.35
N ASN A 326 9.11 21.04 -22.25
CA ASN A 326 8.79 22.31 -22.92
C ASN A 326 7.40 22.89 -22.57
N CYS A 327 6.84 22.53 -21.41
CA CYS A 327 5.59 23.10 -20.88
C CYS A 327 5.84 24.30 -19.96
N ASN A 328 6.76 25.19 -20.31
CA ASN A 328 7.09 26.36 -19.50
C ASN A 328 6.22 27.58 -19.87
N PHE A 329 4.99 27.61 -19.35
CA PHE A 329 4.09 28.76 -19.51
C PHE A 329 4.00 29.57 -18.23
N GLN A 330 3.75 30.88 -18.37
CA GLN A 330 3.45 31.75 -17.22
C GLN A 330 2.15 31.34 -16.50
N SER A 331 1.18 30.80 -17.25
CA SER A 331 -0.10 30.32 -16.70
C SER A 331 0.01 28.87 -16.26
N SER A 332 -0.24 28.63 -14.98
CA SER A 332 -0.33 27.30 -14.35
C SER A 332 -1.31 26.37 -15.09
N TYR A 333 -2.48 26.89 -15.48
CA TYR A 333 -3.48 26.17 -16.27
C TYR A 333 -2.93 25.69 -17.63
N ARG A 334 -2.20 26.53 -18.35
CA ARG A 334 -1.59 26.15 -19.64
C ARG A 334 -0.50 25.11 -19.45
N THR A 335 0.31 25.25 -18.41
CA THR A 335 1.36 24.28 -18.02
C THR A 335 0.75 22.91 -17.73
N VAL A 336 -0.28 22.84 -16.89
CA VAL A 336 -0.95 21.56 -16.56
C VAL A 336 -1.63 20.96 -17.79
N THR A 337 -2.30 21.78 -18.61
CA THR A 337 -2.95 21.32 -19.85
C THR A 337 -1.93 20.72 -20.83
N CYS A 338 -0.75 21.33 -20.95
CA CYS A 338 0.35 20.81 -21.75
C CYS A 338 0.86 19.47 -21.21
N LEU A 339 1.09 19.36 -19.89
CA LEU A 339 1.53 18.11 -19.25
C LEU A 339 0.47 17.00 -19.28
N ARG A 340 -0.83 17.32 -19.34
CA ARG A 340 -1.89 16.33 -19.58
C ARG A 340 -1.77 15.65 -20.94
N GLY A 341 -1.20 16.33 -21.93
CA GLY A 341 -0.92 15.74 -23.25
C GLY A 341 0.40 14.97 -23.32
N ALA A 342 1.23 14.97 -22.27
CA ALA A 342 2.52 14.30 -22.29
C ALA A 342 2.35 12.77 -22.39
N PRO A 343 3.18 12.07 -23.18
CA PRO A 343 3.17 10.63 -23.27
C PRO A 343 3.70 10.00 -21.98
N LEU A 344 3.27 8.76 -21.70
CA LEU A 344 3.63 8.05 -20.47
C LEU A 344 5.15 7.91 -20.28
N ASN A 345 5.88 7.67 -21.38
CA ASN A 345 7.34 7.52 -21.36
C ASN A 345 8.07 8.74 -20.79
N PHE A 346 7.51 9.95 -20.90
CA PHE A 346 8.08 11.14 -20.27
C PHE A 346 8.14 10.97 -18.75
N PHE A 347 7.06 10.47 -18.14
CA PHE A 347 6.99 10.25 -16.69
C PHE A 347 7.85 9.06 -16.24
N GLU A 348 8.02 8.04 -17.08
CA GLU A 348 8.82 6.84 -16.77
C GLU A 348 10.33 7.00 -17.01
N SER A 349 10.74 7.95 -17.86
CA SER A 349 12.15 8.18 -18.18
C SER A 349 12.76 9.39 -17.47
N THR A 350 11.94 10.33 -17.02
CA THR A 350 12.43 11.55 -16.38
C THR A 350 12.64 11.33 -14.90
N TYR A 351 13.88 10.99 -14.52
CA TYR A 351 14.28 11.04 -13.13
C TYR A 351 14.53 12.48 -12.69
N PHE A 352 13.78 12.92 -11.70
CA PHE A 352 14.02 14.18 -11.01
C PHE A 352 14.38 13.81 -9.58
N GLY A 353 15.67 13.80 -9.28
CA GLY A 353 16.19 13.23 -8.04
C GLY A 353 16.00 14.15 -6.84
N PRO A 354 16.02 13.60 -5.61
CA PRO A 354 15.94 14.39 -4.41
C PRO A 354 17.20 15.23 -4.20
N THR A 355 17.04 16.44 -3.67
CA THR A 355 18.14 17.14 -2.99
C THR A 355 18.24 16.56 -1.57
N VAL A 356 19.41 16.48 -0.95
CA VAL A 356 19.60 15.76 0.35
C VAL A 356 18.51 16.09 1.37
N GLY A 357 17.64 15.12 1.68
CA GLY A 357 16.49 15.27 2.60
C GLY A 357 15.17 15.75 1.97
N TRP A 358 15.11 15.97 0.66
CA TRP A 358 14.00 16.61 -0.05
C TRP A 358 13.56 15.79 -1.27
N HIS A 359 12.37 15.22 -1.20
CA HIS A 359 11.75 14.54 -2.34
C HIS A 359 10.95 15.53 -3.19
N PRO A 360 11.14 15.52 -4.52
CA PRO A 360 10.45 16.48 -5.39
C PRO A 360 8.95 16.18 -5.53
N TRP A 361 8.58 14.92 -5.36
CA TRP A 361 7.20 14.45 -5.34
C TRP A 361 6.86 14.04 -3.92
N SER A 362 5.91 14.73 -3.31
CA SER A 362 5.45 14.43 -1.95
C SER A 362 4.17 15.22 -1.64
N PRO A 363 3.44 14.84 -0.58
CA PRO A 363 2.22 15.55 -0.19
C PRO A 363 2.43 17.03 0.13
N VAL A 364 1.48 17.88 -0.25
CA VAL A 364 1.49 19.34 -0.07
C VAL A 364 0.30 19.80 0.78
N VAL A 365 0.41 20.93 1.49
CA VAL A 365 -0.76 21.56 2.11
C VAL A 365 -1.66 22.11 1.00
N ASP A 366 -2.93 21.70 1.00
CA ASP A 366 -3.85 21.96 -0.11
C ASP A 366 -5.09 22.79 0.26
N VAL A 367 -5.07 23.41 1.45
CA VAL A 367 -6.16 24.27 1.95
C VAL A 367 -6.51 25.44 1.03
N CYS A 368 -5.51 26.02 0.36
CA CYS A 368 -5.68 27.17 -0.53
C CYS A 368 -5.73 26.78 -2.01
N THR A 369 -5.45 25.52 -2.35
CA THR A 369 -5.35 25.07 -3.74
C THR A 369 -6.55 24.23 -4.18
N ARG A 370 -7.43 23.86 -3.26
CA ARG A 370 -8.71 23.20 -3.53
C ARG A 370 -9.86 24.07 -3.07
N ASP A 371 -10.89 24.22 -3.90
CA ASP A 371 -12.09 24.96 -3.52
C ASP A 371 -12.89 24.20 -2.43
N GLY A 372 -13.04 24.80 -1.25
CA GLY A 372 -13.93 24.34 -0.17
C GLY A 372 -13.32 23.34 0.83
N SER A 373 -14.16 22.54 1.51
CA SER A 373 -13.78 21.56 2.55
C SER A 373 -13.15 20.26 2.02
N ARG A 374 -12.49 20.31 0.85
CA ARG A 374 -11.99 19.14 0.11
C ARG A 374 -10.47 18.98 0.16
N GLY A 375 -9.78 19.78 0.96
CA GLY A 375 -8.36 19.60 1.24
C GLY A 375 -8.12 18.32 2.05
N ILE A 376 -7.18 17.48 1.61
CA ILE A 376 -6.77 16.30 2.38
C ILE A 376 -5.69 16.65 3.42
N LEU A 377 -4.96 17.75 3.20
CA LEU A 377 -3.94 18.28 4.11
C LEU A 377 -4.21 19.78 4.33
N PRO A 378 -5.11 20.12 5.29
CA PRO A 378 -5.59 21.50 5.47
C PRO A 378 -4.61 22.42 6.21
N ASP A 379 -3.62 21.87 6.91
CA ASP A 379 -2.62 22.66 7.62
C ASP A 379 -1.31 21.89 7.65
N ILE A 380 -0.30 22.53 8.20
CA ILE A 380 0.98 21.92 8.44
C ILE A 380 0.84 20.73 9.39
N PRO A 381 1.61 19.69 9.14
CA PRO A 381 1.64 18.50 9.98
C PRO A 381 1.66 18.71 11.50
N GLU A 382 2.50 19.64 11.95
CA GLU A 382 2.74 19.92 13.36
C GLU A 382 1.49 20.51 14.02
N ASN A 383 0.77 21.36 13.29
CA ASN A 383 -0.51 21.91 13.75
C ASN A 383 -1.60 20.83 13.77
N MET A 384 -1.63 19.94 12.77
CA MET A 384 -2.59 18.83 12.74
C MET A 384 -2.38 17.88 13.92
N ILE A 385 -1.13 17.54 14.24
CA ILE A 385 -0.79 16.69 15.40
C ILE A 385 -1.13 17.41 16.70
N LYS A 386 -0.76 18.68 16.85
CA LYS A 386 -1.06 19.47 18.05
C LYS A 386 -2.56 19.60 18.26
N PHE A 387 -3.31 19.94 17.21
CA PHE A 387 -4.76 19.99 17.23
C PHE A 387 -5.34 18.62 17.60
N HIS A 388 -4.82 17.53 17.03
CA HIS A 388 -5.25 16.20 17.41
C HIS A 388 -4.98 15.94 18.89
N TYR A 389 -3.77 16.15 19.40
CA TYR A 389 -3.41 15.93 20.80
C TYR A 389 -4.24 16.78 21.78
N GLU A 390 -4.49 18.05 21.45
CA GLU A 390 -5.29 18.96 22.27
C GLU A 390 -6.78 18.63 22.26
N ASN A 391 -7.26 17.93 21.23
CA ASN A 391 -8.65 17.52 21.06
C ASN A 391 -8.83 15.99 21.05
N ALA A 392 -7.80 15.23 21.47
CA ALA A 392 -7.75 13.78 21.31
C ALA A 392 -8.63 13.08 22.36
N HIS A 393 -9.40 12.12 21.88
CA HIS A 393 -10.07 11.08 22.67
C HIS A 393 -9.22 9.78 22.64
N ASP A 394 -9.29 8.98 23.70
CA ASP A 394 -8.48 7.76 23.99
C ASP A 394 -8.62 6.56 23.00
N ASP A 395 -9.22 6.72 21.80
CA ASP A 395 -9.61 5.61 20.91
C ASP A 395 -8.63 5.28 19.77
N PHE A 396 -7.53 6.03 19.65
CA PHE A 396 -6.55 5.83 18.59
C PHE A 396 -5.37 5.00 19.10
N ALA A 397 -5.25 3.75 18.63
CA ALA A 397 -4.12 2.89 18.92
C ALA A 397 -3.12 2.89 17.75
N TYR A 398 -1.86 3.18 18.05
CA TYR A 398 -0.75 3.11 17.11
C TYR A 398 0.42 2.30 17.66
N LEU A 399 1.11 1.56 16.81
CA LEU A 399 2.37 0.88 17.10
C LEU A 399 3.44 1.42 16.16
N THR A 400 4.50 2.00 16.71
CA THR A 400 5.64 2.54 15.95
C THR A 400 6.99 1.96 16.34
N GLY A 401 7.93 1.97 15.39
CA GLY A 401 9.27 1.45 15.54
C GLY A 401 10.21 1.95 14.46
N VAL A 402 11.50 1.91 14.76
CA VAL A 402 12.60 2.21 13.83
C VAL A 402 13.58 1.05 13.85
N THR A 403 14.24 0.79 12.73
CA THR A 403 15.38 -0.11 12.70
C THR A 403 16.62 0.58 13.27
N LYS A 404 17.58 -0.21 13.75
CA LYS A 404 18.81 0.32 14.35
C LYS A 404 19.64 1.16 13.38
N ASP A 405 19.59 0.80 12.09
CA ASP A 405 20.53 1.24 11.07
C ASP A 405 19.81 1.77 9.81
N GLU A 406 18.76 2.58 9.99
CA GLU A 406 17.92 3.15 8.90
C GLU A 406 18.73 3.80 7.77
N ALA A 407 19.82 4.49 8.12
CA ALA A 407 20.63 5.26 7.18
C ALA A 407 21.72 4.45 6.44
N VAL A 408 21.85 3.14 6.69
CA VAL A 408 22.90 2.32 6.04
C VAL A 408 22.82 2.38 4.52
N SER A 409 21.61 2.40 3.96
CA SER A 409 21.41 2.48 2.50
C SER A 409 21.94 3.79 1.90
N LEU A 410 21.90 4.89 2.64
CA LEU A 410 22.42 6.20 2.21
C LEU A 410 23.95 6.23 2.25
N LEU A 411 24.56 5.54 3.22
CA LEU A 411 26.02 5.44 3.33
C LEU A 411 26.60 4.58 2.20
N CYS A 412 26.01 3.41 1.91
CA CYS A 412 26.48 2.53 0.84
C CYS A 412 26.39 3.15 -0.57
N LYS A 413 25.47 4.11 -0.78
CA LYS A 413 25.35 4.84 -2.05
C LYS A 413 26.43 5.91 -2.26
N ARG A 414 27.14 6.35 -1.21
CA ARG A 414 28.22 7.35 -1.31
C ARG A 414 29.60 6.74 -1.58
N GLU A 415 29.75 5.43 -1.37
CA GLU A 415 31.03 4.72 -1.52
C GLU A 415 31.23 4.11 -2.92
N ASN A 416 30.19 4.14 -3.77
CA ASN A 416 30.24 3.77 -5.19
C ASN A 416 29.97 5.00 -6.06
#